data_AF-A0A174PWA5-F1
#
_entry.id   AF-A0A174PWA5-F1
#
_cell.length_a   1.000
_cell.length_b   1.000
_cell.length_c   1.000
_cell.angle_alpha   90.00
_cell.angle_beta   90.00
_cell.angle_gamma   90.00
#
_symmetry.space_group_name_H-M   'P 1'
#
loop_
_entity.id
_entity.type
_entity.pdbx_description
1 polymer ?
#
loop_
_entity_poly.entity_id
_entity_poly.type
_entity_poly.pdbx_seq_one_letter_code
_entity_poly.pdbx_strand_id
1 'polypeptide(L)' 'MKKVKRDFCINCRKETDIVWGKAERTTNIKGKPFNYLETVAVCKECGQEMNPHGLIDLNIKELEEQYQKTYGNK' A
#
# COMPACT_ATOMS: atom_id res chain seq x y z
N MET A 1 13.07 3.11 -11.88
CA MET A 1 12.98 4.52 -11.44
C MET A 1 12.20 4.55 -10.14
N LYS A 2 12.83 4.81 -8.99
CA LYS A 2 12.10 4.97 -7.72
C LYS A 2 11.31 6.27 -7.82
N LYS A 3 10.00 6.19 -8.06
CA LYS A 3 9.11 7.36 -8.04
C LYS A 3 9.06 7.86 -6.59
N VAL A 4 9.98 8.75 -6.23
CA VAL A 4 9.82 9.59 -5.04
C VAL A 4 8.63 10.48 -5.35
N LYS A 5 7.43 10.02 -4.97
CA LYS A 5 6.25 10.86 -4.94
C LYS A 5 6.44 11.80 -3.74
N ARG A 6 6.72 13.06 -4.04
CA ARG A 6 6.47 14.15 -3.09
C ARG A 6 4.97 14.39 -3.14
N ASP A 7 4.35 14.33 -1.98
CA ASP A 7 2.90 14.51 -1.85
C ASP A 7 2.64 15.48 -0.70
N PHE A 8 1.47 16.10 -0.73
CA PHE A 8 1.14 17.11 0.27
C PHE A 8 0.70 16.43 1.55
N CYS A 9 1.50 16.57 2.60
CA CYS A 9 1.12 16.06 3.90
C CYS A 9 0.20 17.06 4.59
N ILE A 10 -1.06 16.67 4.79
CA ILE A 10 -2.04 17.48 5.54
C ILE A 10 -1.57 17.76 6.98
N ASN A 11 -0.74 16.89 7.56
CA ASN A 11 -0.24 17.04 8.92
C ASN A 11 0.96 17.99 8.99
N CYS A 12 1.91 17.85 8.07
CA CYS A 12 3.04 18.78 7.96
C CYS A 12 2.64 20.11 7.31
N ARG A 13 1.49 20.16 6.62
CA ARG A 13 1.00 21.24 5.75
C ARG A 13 2.03 21.69 4.70
N LYS A 14 2.80 20.74 4.18
CA LYS A 14 3.83 20.97 3.15
C LYS A 14 4.04 19.71 2.30
N GLU A 15 4.63 19.91 1.13
CA GLU A 15 5.11 18.81 0.30
C GLU A 15 6.28 18.13 0.97
N THR A 16 6.15 16.83 1.20
CA THR A 16 7.15 16.03 1.89
C THR A 16 7.41 14.74 1.15
N ASP A 17 8.56 14.15 1.40
CA ASP A 17 8.92 12.86 0.84
C ASP A 17 8.08 11.75 1.46
N ILE A 18 7.47 10.94 0.60
CA ILE A 18 6.82 9.70 1.02
C ILE A 18 7.84 8.57 1.05
N VAL A 19 7.87 7.87 2.18
CA VAL A 19 8.55 6.58 2.33
C VAL A 19 7.56 5.46 2.02
N TRP A 20 7.92 4.58 1.11
CA TRP A 20 7.13 3.42 0.74
C TRP A 20 7.61 2.22 1.56
N GLY A 21 6.67 1.54 2.22
CA GLY A 21 6.89 0.34 3.01
C GLY A 21 5.94 -0.78 2.58
N LYS A 22 6.08 -1.95 3.20
CA LYS A 22 5.13 -3.05 3.08
C LYS A 22 4.51 -3.28 4.45
N ALA A 23 3.19 -3.31 4.50
CA ALA A 23 2.45 -3.71 5.69
C ALA A 23 1.77 -5.05 5.42
N GLU A 24 1.82 -5.95 6.40
CA GLU A 24 0.97 -7.12 6.37
C GLU A 24 -0.46 -6.73 6.75
N ARG A 25 -1.41 -7.09 5.90
CA ARG A 25 -2.83 -6.96 6.17
C ARG A 25 -3.50 -8.31 6.03
N THR A 26 -4.44 -8.58 6.92
CA THR A 26 -5.28 -9.75 6.84
C THR A 26 -6.63 -9.29 6.30
N THR A 27 -7.01 -9.79 5.13
CA THR A 27 -8.36 -9.61 4.60
C THR A 27 -9.09 -10.95 4.60
N ASN A 28 -10.42 -10.91 4.55
CA ASN A 28 -11.22 -12.12 4.43
C ASN A 28 -11.65 -12.30 2.96
N ILE A 29 -10.97 -13.19 2.23
CA ILE A 29 -11.27 -13.46 0.82
C ILE A 29 -11.97 -14.81 0.73
N LYS A 30 -13.20 -14.82 0.21
CA LYS A 30 -14.06 -16.01 0.11
C LYS A 30 -14.23 -16.77 1.44
N GLY A 31 -14.37 -16.04 2.55
CA GLY A 31 -14.59 -16.66 3.87
C GLY A 31 -13.32 -17.23 4.52
N LYS A 32 -12.15 -17.01 3.93
CA LYS A 32 -10.85 -17.43 4.50
C LYS A 32 -10.00 -16.21 4.85
N PRO A 33 -9.37 -16.18 6.04
CA PRO A 33 -8.38 -15.17 6.35
C PRO A 33 -7.19 -15.35 5.39
N PHE A 34 -6.89 -14.28 4.66
CA PHE A 34 -5.78 -14.20 3.73
C PHE A 34 -4.88 -13.04 4.13
N ASN A 35 -3.65 -13.39 4.49
CA ASN A 35 -2.62 -12.44 4.83
C ASN A 35 -1.89 -12.06 3.54
N TYR A 36 -1.93 -10.77 3.21
CA TYR A 36 -1.27 -10.20 2.06
C TYR A 36 -0.38 -9.05 2.48
N LEU A 37 0.65 -8.81 1.70
CA LEU A 37 1.50 -7.64 1.86
C LEU A 37 0.96 -6.55 0.95
N GLU A 38 0.57 -5.43 1.54
CA GLU A 38 0.13 -4.25 0.83
C GLU A 38 1.17 -3.14 0.93
N THR A 39 1.32 -2.38 -0.14
CA THR A 39 2.27 -1.29 -0.18
C THR A 39 1.68 -0.11 0.59
N VAL A 40 2.39 0.38 1.61
CA VAL A 40 1.95 1.53 2.40
C VAL A 40 2.88 2.70 2.19
N ALA A 41 2.31 3.90 2.13
CA ALA A 41 3.08 5.13 2.08
C ALA A 41 3.02 5.80 3.44
N VAL A 42 4.16 6.25 3.95
CA VAL A 42 4.26 6.99 5.20
C VAL A 42 5.05 8.27 4.96
N CYS A 43 4.64 9.34 5.62
CA CYS A 43 5.33 10.61 5.59
C CYS A 43 6.72 10.47 6.24
N LYS A 44 7.78 10.88 5.55
CA LYS A 44 9.14 10.86 6.12
C LYS A 44 9.29 11.79 7.32
N GLU A 45 8.52 12.87 7.37
CA GLU A 45 8.66 13.89 8.41
C GLU A 45 7.82 13.64 9.67
N CYS A 46 6.54 13.29 9.51
CA CYS A 46 5.66 13.04 10.66
C CYS A 46 5.39 11.55 10.92
N GLY A 47 5.79 10.66 10.02
CA GLY A 47 5.55 9.23 10.16
C GLY A 47 4.08 8.81 9.95
N GLN A 48 3.20 9.73 9.54
CA GLN A 48 1.80 9.38 9.30
C GLN A 48 1.61 8.61 8.01
N GLU A 49 0.71 7.63 8.03
CA GLU A 49 0.25 6.93 6.85
C GLU A 49 -0.39 7.92 5.87
N MET A 50 0.12 7.92 4.65
CA MET A 50 -0.35 8.72 3.53
C MET A 50 -0.88 7.78 2.47
N ASN A 51 -1.95 8.18 1.78
CA ASN A 51 -2.49 7.42 0.66
C ASN A 51 -2.36 8.27 -0.62
N PRO A 52 -1.15 8.32 -1.23
CA PRO A 52 -0.98 9.02 -2.49
C PRO A 52 -1.90 8.39 -3.55
N HIS A 53 -2.39 9.22 -4.48
CA HIS A 53 -3.32 8.77 -5.51
C HIS A 53 -2.75 7.56 -6.29
N GLY A 54 -3.56 6.50 -6.43
CA GLY A 54 -3.17 5.24 -7.06
C GLY A 54 -2.47 4.22 -6.17
N LEU A 55 -2.25 4.50 -4.87
CA LEU A 55 -1.72 3.50 -3.94
C LEU A 55 -2.72 2.37 -3.69
N ILE A 56 -3.98 2.74 -3.43
CA ILE A 56 -5.06 1.77 -3.20
C ILE A 56 -5.21 0.86 -4.42
N ASP A 57 -5.22 1.44 -5.63
CA ASP A 57 -5.32 0.68 -6.89
C ASP A 57 -4.14 -0.29 -7.07
N LEU A 58 -2.93 0.14 -6.70
CA LEU A 58 -1.75 -0.73 -6.72
C LEU A 58 -1.91 -1.88 -5.71
N ASN A 59 -2.34 -1.58 -4.48
CA ASN A 59 -2.53 -2.58 -3.42
C ASN A 59 -3.61 -3.60 -3.80
N ILE A 60 -4.71 -3.17 -4.40
CA ILE A 60 -5.77 -4.05 -4.90
C ILE A 60 -5.19 -5.00 -5.96
N LYS A 61 -4.45 -4.45 -6.93
CA LYS A 61 -3.82 -5.26 -7.97
C LYS A 61 -2.81 -6.26 -7.41
N GLU A 62 -1.95 -5.83 -6.47
CA GLU A 62 -0.99 -6.73 -5.80
C GLU A 62 -1.70 -7.83 -5.01
N LEU A 63 -2.80 -7.49 -4.32
CA LEU A 63 -3.63 -8.44 -3.58
C LEU A 63 -4.26 -9.47 -4.53
N GLU A 64 -4.86 -9.03 -5.64
CA GLU A 64 -5.43 -9.94 -6.64
C GLU A 64 -4.34 -10.84 -7.24
N GLU A 65 -3.15 -10.31 -7.56
CA GLU A 65 -2.03 -11.11 -8.05
C GLU A 65 -1.52 -12.12 -7.01
N GLN A 66 -1.39 -11.72 -5.73
CA GLN A 66 -1.01 -12.63 -4.64
C GLN A 66 -2.07 -13.72 -4.45
N TYR A 67 -3.34 -13.34 -4.42
CA TYR A 67 -4.46 -14.27 -4.28
C TYR A 67 -4.54 -15.25 -5.45
N GLN A 68 -4.39 -14.77 -6.69
CA GLN A 68 -4.36 -15.59 -7.89
C GLN A 68 -3.14 -16.53 -7.88
N LYS A 69 -1.98 -16.10 -7.40
CA LYS A 69 -0.80 -17.00 -7.26
C LYS A 69 -0.99 -18.06 -6.18
N THR A 70 -1.69 -17.74 -5.09
CA THR A 70 -1.91 -18.67 -3.98
C THR A 70 -3.05 -19.65 -4.24
N TYR A 71 -4.18 -19.17 -4.79
CA TYR A 71 -5.40 -19.96 -4.97
C TYR A 71 -5.78 -20.21 -6.43
N GLY A 72 -5.23 -19.45 -7.38
CA GLY A 72 -5.35 -19.70 -8.80
C GLY A 72 -4.46 -20.87 -9.21
N ASN A 73 -4.85 -22.07 -8.80
CA ASN A 73 -4.33 -23.30 -9.36
C ASN A 73 -4.60 -23.32 -10.87
N LYS A 74 -3.57 -23.66 -11.64
CA LYS A 74 -3.66 -24.05 -13.04
C LYS A 74 -4.21 -25.47 -13.15
#